data_AF-A0A855KMR5-F1
#
_entry.id   AF-A0A855KMR5-F1
#
_cell.length_a   1.000
_cell.length_b   1.000
_cell.length_c   1.000
_cell.angle_alpha   90.00
_cell.angle_beta   90.00
_cell.angle_gamma   90.00
#
_symmetry.space_group_name_H-M   'P 1'
#
loop_
_entity.id
_entity.type
_entity.pdbx_description
1 polymer ?
#
loop_
_entity_poly.entity_id
_entity_poly.type
_entity_poly.pdbx_seq_one_letter_code
_entity_poly.pdbx_strand_id
1 'polypeptide(L)'
;MAKTDRNNPRTLACVREQLSTLVAETTQADSSHDYGYFKGWVGALYWADLIDHPTCEALKSEAHAAFEQALSQIGAGTAPSNSRIH
;
A
#
# COMPACT_ATOMS: atom_id res chain seq x y z
N MET A 1 -29.48 -6.23 -15.81
CA MET A 1 -28.34 -5.68 -15.03
C MET A 1 -27.46 -6.84 -14.64
N ALA A 2 -26.23 -6.90 -15.16
CA ALA A 2 -25.26 -7.89 -14.69
C ALA A 2 -25.04 -7.63 -13.20
N LYS A 3 -25.11 -8.68 -12.38
CA LYS A 3 -24.78 -8.61 -10.96
C LYS A 3 -23.29 -8.25 -10.90
N THR A 4 -22.95 -6.99 -10.64
CA THR A 4 -21.54 -6.61 -10.53
C THR A 4 -20.97 -7.41 -9.38
N ASP A 5 -19.91 -8.19 -9.62
CA ASP A 5 -19.15 -8.90 -8.58
C ASP A 5 -18.33 -7.90 -7.74
N ARG A 6 -19.00 -6.83 -7.28
CA ARG A 6 -18.41 -5.76 -6.49
C ARG A 6 -17.92 -6.35 -5.17
N ASN A 7 -16.76 -5.91 -4.73
CA ASN A 7 -16.05 -6.42 -3.55
C ASN A 7 -15.78 -7.93 -3.62
N ASN A 8 -15.53 -8.47 -4.82
CA ASN A 8 -15.17 -9.87 -4.98
C ASN A 8 -14.01 -10.23 -4.02
N PRO A 9 -14.17 -11.24 -3.15
CA PRO A 9 -13.14 -11.61 -2.16
C PRO A 9 -11.78 -11.92 -2.77
N ARG A 10 -11.75 -12.50 -3.97
CA ARG A 10 -10.50 -12.79 -4.70
C ARG A 10 -9.81 -11.52 -5.15
N THR A 11 -10.57 -10.54 -5.64
CA THR A 11 -10.03 -9.22 -6.01
C THR A 11 -9.45 -8.53 -4.79
N LEU A 12 -10.17 -8.52 -3.66
CA LEU A 12 -9.69 -7.89 -2.43
C LEU A 12 -8.45 -8.59 -1.86
N ALA A 13 -8.40 -9.92 -1.92
CA ALA A 13 -7.20 -10.67 -1.51
C ALA A 13 -5.99 -10.31 -2.37
N CYS A 14 -6.16 -10.25 -3.71
CA CYS A 14 -5.12 -9.82 -4.63
C CYS A 14 -4.63 -8.39 -4.33
N VAL A 15 -5.56 -7.45 -4.06
CA VAL A 15 -5.20 -6.07 -3.72
C VAL A 15 -4.37 -5.99 -2.44
N ARG A 16 -4.75 -6.74 -1.40
CA ARG A 16 -4.02 -6.76 -0.14
C ARG A 16 -2.67 -7.46 -0.24
N GLU A 17 -2.57 -8.51 -1.06
CA GLU A 17 -1.31 -9.16 -1.37
C GLU A 17 -0.36 -8.19 -2.06
N GLN A 18 -0.82 -7.49 -3.10
CA GLN A 18 -0.03 -6.46 -3.79
C GLN A 18 0.43 -5.35 -2.85
N LEU A 19 -0.44 -4.89 -1.94
CA LEU A 19 -0.04 -3.92 -0.92
C LEU A 19 1.11 -4.45 -0.05
N SER A 20 1.00 -5.71 0.39
CA SER A 20 2.01 -6.33 1.26
C SER A 20 3.36 -6.48 0.53
N THR A 21 3.33 -6.87 -0.74
CA THR A 21 4.53 -6.98 -1.58
C THR A 21 5.19 -5.62 -1.78
N LEU A 22 4.42 -4.59 -2.15
CA LEU A 22 4.95 -3.24 -2.33
C LEU A 22 5.66 -2.77 -1.06
N VAL A 23 5.03 -2.96 0.11
CA VAL A 23 5.62 -2.56 1.40
C VAL A 23 6.90 -3.33 1.73
N ALA A 24 6.98 -4.62 1.39
CA ALA A 24 8.17 -5.44 1.61
C ALA A 24 9.34 -5.07 0.69
N GLU A 25 9.04 -4.65 -0.54
CA GLU A 25 10.03 -4.33 -1.58
C GLU A 25 10.36 -2.82 -1.62
N THR A 26 9.57 -1.99 -0.92
CA THR A 26 9.73 -0.53 -0.89
C THR A 26 11.10 -0.13 -0.34
N THR A 27 11.90 0.54 -1.17
CA THR A 27 13.06 1.30 -0.74
C THR A 27 12.70 2.77 -0.49
N GLN A 28 13.58 3.55 0.15
CA GLN A 28 13.31 4.98 0.40
C GLN A 28 13.05 5.76 -0.90
N ALA A 29 13.79 5.42 -1.96
CA ALA A 29 13.68 6.07 -3.26
C ALA A 29 12.38 5.72 -3.99
N ASP A 30 11.89 4.49 -3.81
CA ASP A 30 10.74 3.96 -4.54
C ASP A 30 9.41 4.21 -3.82
N SER A 31 9.47 4.41 -2.49
CA SER A 31 8.31 4.54 -1.59
C SER A 31 7.20 5.49 -2.08
N SER A 32 7.58 6.67 -2.58
CA SER A 32 6.61 7.68 -3.04
C SER A 32 5.98 7.30 -4.38
N HIS A 33 6.74 6.63 -5.25
CA HIS A 33 6.24 6.13 -6.52
C HIS A 33 5.26 4.98 -6.31
N ASP A 34 5.64 4.00 -5.50
CA ASP A 34 4.86 2.80 -5.20
C ASP A 34 3.53 3.13 -4.51
N TYR A 35 3.58 4.05 -3.54
CA TYR A 35 2.37 4.55 -2.87
C TYR A 35 1.43 5.27 -3.84
N GLY A 36 1.98 6.11 -4.72
CA GLY A 36 1.20 6.79 -5.77
C GLY A 36 0.55 5.82 -6.75
N TYR A 37 1.32 4.84 -7.21
CA TYR A 37 0.86 3.78 -8.11
C TYR A 37 -0.29 2.98 -7.49
N PHE A 38 -0.13 2.52 -6.25
CA PHE A 38 -1.15 1.75 -5.55
C PHE A 38 -2.45 2.55 -5.37
N LYS A 39 -2.37 3.83 -4.98
CA LYS A 39 -3.56 4.69 -4.86
C LYS A 39 -4.27 4.89 -6.19
N GLY A 40 -3.52 5.06 -7.28
CA GLY A 40 -4.08 5.15 -8.62
C GLY A 40 -4.82 3.87 -9.02
N TRP A 41 -4.22 2.72 -8.73
CA TRP A 41 -4.81 1.41 -9.00
C TRP A 41 -6.11 1.16 -8.21
N VAL A 42 -6.12 1.43 -6.89
CA VAL A 42 -7.34 1.32 -6.06
C VAL A 42 -8.43 2.28 -6.56
N GLY A 43 -8.06 3.49 -6.97
CA GLY A 43 -8.98 4.43 -7.61
C GLY A 43 -9.59 3.87 -8.90
N ALA A 44 -8.78 3.24 -9.76
CA ALA A 44 -9.25 2.62 -10.99
C ALA A 44 -10.23 1.46 -10.72
N LEU A 45 -9.99 0.64 -9.69
CA LEU A 45 -10.91 -0.43 -9.28
C LEU A 45 -12.27 0.11 -8.84
N TYR A 46 -12.29 1.24 -8.12
CA TYR A 46 -13.52 1.92 -7.75
C TYR A 46 -14.26 2.48 -8.97
N TRP A 47 -13.55 3.16 -9.87
CA TRP A 47 -14.15 3.68 -11.13
C TRP A 47 -14.69 2.58 -12.03
N ALA A 48 -14.10 1.37 -12.00
CA ALA A 48 -14.56 0.19 -12.72
C ALA A 48 -15.74 -0.54 -12.04
N ASP A 49 -16.29 -0.01 -10.95
CA ASP A 49 -17.36 -0.62 -10.15
C ASP A 49 -17.02 -1.99 -9.53
N LEU A 50 -15.73 -2.32 -9.43
CA LEU A 50 -15.22 -3.58 -8.87
C LEU A 50 -15.17 -3.56 -7.35
N ILE A 51 -15.05 -2.38 -6.75
CA ILE A 51 -15.11 -2.16 -5.30
C ILE A 51 -16.02 -0.99 -4.98
N ASP A 52 -16.67 -1.03 -3.83
CA ASP A 52 -17.46 0.12 -3.35
C ASP A 52 -16.58 1.22 -2.74
N HIS A 53 -17.21 2.38 -2.50
CA HIS A 53 -16.56 3.53 -1.90
C HIS A 53 -15.96 3.22 -0.50
N PRO A 54 -16.68 2.56 0.44
CA PRO A 54 -16.09 2.17 1.73
C PRO A 54 -14.83 1.31 1.58
N THR A 55 -14.84 0.34 0.68
CA THR A 55 -13.70 -0.56 0.44
C THR A 55 -12.53 0.19 -0.19
N CYS A 56 -12.81 1.11 -1.13
CA CYS A 56 -11.80 1.99 -1.71
C CYS A 56 -11.09 2.84 -0.64
N GLU A 57 -11.84 3.48 0.25
CA GLU A 57 -11.26 4.31 1.32
C GLU A 57 -10.52 3.48 2.38
N ALA A 58 -11.01 2.27 2.69
CA ALA A 58 -10.31 1.34 3.57
C ALA A 58 -8.96 0.92 2.99
N LEU A 59 -8.92 0.53 1.70
CA LEU A 59 -7.69 0.13 1.02
C LEU A 59 -6.68 1.27 0.90
N LYS A 60 -7.13 2.51 0.65
CA LYS A 60 -6.26 3.68 0.67
C LYS A 60 -5.68 3.94 2.06
N SER A 61 -6.47 3.74 3.12
CA SER A 61 -6.02 3.92 4.50
C SER A 61 -5.03 2.83 4.91
N GLU A 62 -5.30 1.56 4.57
CA GLU A 62 -4.37 0.44 4.75
C GLU A 62 -3.03 0.74 4.03
N ALA A 63 -3.09 1.25 2.80
CA ALA A 63 -1.89 1.62 2.05
C ALA A 63 -1.10 2.77 2.67
N HIS A 64 -1.79 3.79 3.17
CA HIS A 64 -1.13 4.90 3.83
C HIS A 64 -0.42 4.45 5.11
N ALA A 65 -1.08 3.63 5.94
CA ALA A 65 -0.47 3.09 7.15
C ALA A 65 0.78 2.26 6.85
N ALA A 66 0.71 1.42 5.81
CA ALA A 66 1.84 0.58 5.43
C ALA A 66 3.01 1.39 4.83
N PHE A 67 2.72 2.47 4.11
CA PHE A 67 3.72 3.44 3.64
C PHE A 67 4.44 4.14 4.81
N GLU A 68 3.71 4.66 5.79
CA GLU A 68 4.29 5.28 6.99
C GLU A 68 5.16 4.29 7.78
N GLN A 69 4.72 3.03 7.85
CA GLN A 69 5.48 1.95 8.48
C GLN A 69 6.79 1.67 7.70
N ALA A 70 6.74 1.59 6.37
CA ALA A 70 7.93 1.37 5.54
C ALA A 70 8.94 2.52 5.73
N LEU A 71 8.49 3.78 5.68
CA LEU A 71 9.33 4.94 5.93
C LEU A 71 9.98 4.93 7.33
N SER A 72 9.22 4.54 8.35
CA SER A 72 9.72 4.44 9.72
C SER A 72 10.82 3.38 9.87
N GLN A 73 10.71 2.25 9.18
CA GLN A 73 11.74 1.19 9.19
C GLN A 73 13.02 1.63 8.48
N ILE A 74 12.88 2.34 7.36
CA ILE A 74 14.01 2.90 6.61
C ILE A 74 14.75 3.96 7.44
N GLY A 75 14.03 4.85 8.11
CA GLY A 75 14.61 5.87 8.99
C GLY A 75 15.26 5.29 10.26
N ALA A 76 14.77 4.17 10.78
CA ALA A 76 15.37 3.47 11.92
C ALA A 76 16.65 2.69 11.56
N GLY A 77 16.77 2.21 10.31
CA GLY A 77 17.94 1.48 9.80
C GLY A 77 19.15 2.36 9.45
N THR A 78 19.01 3.68 9.53
CA THR A 78 20.06 4.67 9.19
C THR A 78 20.60 5.44 10.39
N ALA A 79 20.49 4.90 11.61
CA ALA A 79 21.29 5.41 12.72
C ALA A 79 22.75 4.93 12.55
N PRO A 80 23.74 5.81 12.30
CA PRO A 80 25.14 5.40 12.39
C PRO A 80 25.39 5.01 13.85
N SER A 81 25.64 3.73 14.08
CA SER A 81 26.16 3.24 15.36
C SER A 81 27.60 3.75 15.50
N ASN A 82 27.75 5.04 15.79
CA ASN A 82 29.02 5.62 16.24
C ASN A 82 29.23 5.20 17.69
N SER A 83 29.53 3.93 17.90
CA SER A 83 30.20 3.47 19.12
C SER A 83 31.67 3.88 19.01
N ARG A 84 31.92 5.18 19.19
CA ARG A 84 33.24 5.67 19.57
C ARG A 84 33.41 5.34 21.05
N ILE A 85 34.17 4.31 21.36
CA ILE A 85 34.64 4.05 22.72
C ILE A 85 36.17 4.16 22.69
N HIS A 86 36.64 5.00 23.61
CA HIS A 86 38.02 5.44 23.84
C HIS A 86 38.96 4.32 24.26
#